data_AF-A0A7C1BCX1-F1
#
_entry.id   AF-A0A7C1BCX1-F1
#
_cell.length_a   1.000
_cell.length_b   1.000
_cell.length_c   1.000
_cell.angle_alpha   90.00
_cell.angle_beta   90.00
_cell.angle_gamma   90.00
#
_symmetry.space_group_name_H-M   'P 1'
#
loop_
_entity.id
_entity.type
_entity.pdbx_description
1 polymer ?
#
loop_
_entity_poly.entity_id
_entity_poly.type
_entity_poly.pdbx_seq_one_letter_code
_entity_poly.pdbx_strand_id
1 'polypeptide(L)'
;MADKPKAGFYGFTGCAGCLLTILNCEDELLDIFNAADVKSFLMANRANFEDEPLDVAFVEGSITTEEQLEKLKKIREKSKIVVAIGT
;
A
#
# COMPACT_ATOMS: atom_id res chain seq x y z
N MET A 1 6.88 -11.95 -20.28
CA MET A 1 6.35 -11.77 -18.90
C MET A 1 5.40 -10.61 -18.96
N ALA A 2 4.11 -10.79 -18.64
CA ALA A 2 3.22 -9.65 -18.53
C ALA A 2 3.68 -8.78 -17.36
N ASP A 3 3.76 -7.46 -17.55
CA ASP A 3 4.10 -6.54 -16.46
C ASP A 3 3.04 -6.65 -15.37
N LYS A 4 3.47 -7.11 -14.18
CA LYS A 4 2.60 -7.17 -13.00
C LYS A 4 2.24 -5.74 -12.57
N PRO A 5 1.00 -5.49 -12.12
CA PRO A 5 0.63 -4.17 -11.60
C PRO A 5 1.52 -3.80 -10.42
N LYS A 6 2.04 -2.56 -10.43
CA LYS A 6 2.83 -2.02 -9.32
C LYS A 6 1.89 -1.58 -8.20
N ALA A 7 2.03 -2.20 -7.02
CA ALA A 7 1.16 -1.95 -5.88
C ALA A 7 1.94 -1.35 -4.68
N GLY A 8 1.30 -0.43 -3.97
CA GLY A 8 1.77 0.11 -2.70
C GLY A 8 0.72 0.00 -1.60
N PHE A 9 1.16 -0.23 -0.36
CA PHE A 9 0.34 -0.40 0.83
C PHE A 9 0.85 0.56 1.92
N TYR A 10 -0.01 1.48 2.35
CA TYR A 10 0.35 2.58 3.23
C TYR A 10 -0.60 2.64 4.43
N GLY A 11 -0.04 2.78 5.63
CA GLY A 11 -0.79 2.97 6.87
C GLY A 11 -0.54 4.36 7.46
N PHE A 12 -1.62 5.03 7.86
CA PHE A 12 -1.61 6.29 8.61
C PHE A 12 -2.12 6.06 10.05
N THR A 13 -2.86 7.01 10.64
CA THR A 13 -3.35 6.89 12.01
C THR A 13 -4.51 5.88 12.07
N GLY A 14 -4.25 4.73 12.67
CA GLY A 14 -5.20 3.61 12.80
C GLY A 14 -4.59 2.42 13.54
N CYS A 15 -5.28 1.27 13.51
CA CYS A 15 -4.81 0.03 14.15
C CYS A 15 -3.92 -0.83 13.25
N ALA A 16 -3.77 -0.48 11.97
CA ALA A 16 -3.08 -1.27 10.94
C ALA A 16 -3.71 -2.66 10.70
N GLY A 17 -4.98 -2.82 11.07
CA GLY A 17 -5.70 -4.08 11.00
C GLY A 17 -6.01 -4.51 9.57
N CYS A 18 -6.25 -3.56 8.65
CA CYS A 18 -6.52 -3.89 7.25
C CYS A 18 -5.25 -4.41 6.58
N LEU A 19 -4.11 -3.74 6.82
CA LEU A 19 -2.80 -4.18 6.35
C LEU A 19 -2.39 -5.53 6.95
N LEU A 20 -2.63 -5.76 8.24
CA LEU A 20 -2.34 -7.05 8.88
C LEU A 20 -3.24 -8.16 8.32
N THR A 21 -4.50 -7.87 8.02
CA THR A 21 -5.42 -8.86 7.41
C THR A 21 -4.89 -9.38 6.09
N ILE A 22 -4.26 -8.53 5.26
CA ILE A 22 -3.62 -8.95 4.01
C ILE A 22 -2.47 -9.95 4.28
N LEU A 23 -1.69 -9.73 5.34
CA LEU A 23 -0.61 -10.65 5.73
C LEU A 23 -1.10 -11.95 6.36
N ASN A 24 -2.32 -11.95 6.89
CA ASN A 24 -2.98 -13.13 7.45
C ASN A 24 -3.75 -13.95 6.41
N CYS A 25 -3.68 -13.61 5.12
CA CYS A 25 -4.23 -14.44 4.03
C CYS A 25 -3.34 -15.68 3.79
N GLU A 26 -3.10 -16.50 4.82
CA GLU A 26 -2.11 -17.58 4.89
C GLU A 26 -1.85 -18.30 3.55
N ASP A 27 -2.80 -19.10 3.08
CA ASP A 27 -2.65 -19.93 1.88
C ASP A 27 -2.60 -19.09 0.60
N GLU A 28 -3.29 -17.96 0.56
CA GLU A 28 -3.36 -17.05 -0.59
C GLU A 28 -2.25 -16.00 -0.62
N LEU A 29 -1.39 -15.94 0.41
CA LEU A 29 -0.42 -14.86 0.59
C LEU A 29 0.55 -14.83 -0.58
N LEU A 30 1.06 -16.01 -0.96
CA LEU A 30 1.97 -16.13 -2.09
C LEU A 30 1.29 -15.73 -3.40
N ASP A 31 0.00 -16.04 -3.58
CA ASP A 31 -0.74 -15.66 -4.78
C ASP A 31 -0.96 -14.15 -4.85
N ILE A 32 -1.26 -13.50 -3.73
CA ILE A 32 -1.38 -12.04 -3.62
C ILE A 32 -0.06 -11.36 -4.01
N PHE A 33 1.06 -11.80 -3.42
CA PHE A 33 2.38 -11.24 -3.74
C PHE A 33 2.88 -11.65 -5.13
N ASN A 34 2.35 -12.73 -5.72
CA ASN A 34 2.64 -13.10 -7.11
C ASN A 34 1.79 -12.32 -8.11
N ALA A 35 0.62 -11.84 -7.73
CA ALA A 35 -0.29 -11.09 -8.60
C ALA A 35 0.18 -9.64 -8.84
N ALA A 36 1.01 -9.08 -7.96
CA ALA A 36 1.46 -7.69 -8.03
C ALA A 36 2.97 -7.54 -7.81
N ASP A 37 3.54 -6.49 -8.38
CA ASP A 37 4.89 -6.03 -8.05
C ASP A 37 4.80 -5.05 -6.87
N VAL A 38 5.00 -5.56 -5.65
CA VAL A 38 4.83 -4.79 -4.41
C VAL A 38 6.03 -3.86 -4.20
N LYS A 39 5.81 -2.55 -4.41
CA LYS A 39 6.84 -1.50 -4.30
C LYS A 39 6.98 -0.91 -2.91
N SER A 40 5.91 -0.91 -2.13
CA SER A 40 5.95 -0.37 -0.77
C SER A 40 4.95 -1.12 0.08
N PHE A 41 5.45 -1.80 1.11
CA PHE A 41 4.62 -2.41 2.14
C PHE A 41 5.46 -2.59 3.40
N LEU A 42 5.57 -1.53 4.20
CA LEU A 42 6.53 -1.46 5.32
C LEU A 42 6.33 -2.58 6.37
N MET A 43 5.10 -3.07 6.51
CA MET A 43 4.79 -4.19 7.41
C MET A 43 5.32 -5.54 6.90
N ALA A 44 5.43 -5.72 5.58
CA ALA A 44 5.87 -6.95 4.94
C ALA A 44 7.36 -6.94 4.56
N ASN A 45 7.90 -5.78 4.20
CA ASN A 45 9.26 -5.64 3.70
C ASN A 45 9.87 -4.28 4.08
N ARG A 46 11.14 -4.27 4.47
CA ARG A 46 11.91 -3.05 4.75
C ARG A 46 12.28 -2.26 3.49
N ALA A 47 12.31 -2.92 2.33
CA ALA A 47 12.51 -2.25 1.05
C ALA A 47 11.34 -1.29 0.80
N ASN A 48 11.66 0.00 0.64
CA ASN A 48 10.66 1.04 0.46
C ASN A 48 11.00 1.87 -0.77
N PHE A 49 10.28 1.63 -1.86
CA PHE A 49 10.43 2.40 -3.08
C PHE A 49 9.40 3.55 -3.09
N GLU A 50 9.61 4.54 -2.22
CA GLU A 50 8.66 5.65 -2.02
C GLU A 50 8.48 6.54 -3.26
N ASP A 51 9.41 6.54 -4.21
CA ASP A 51 9.33 7.39 -5.41
C ASP A 51 8.93 6.63 -6.69
N GLU A 52 8.71 5.32 -6.62
CA GLU A 52 8.26 4.54 -7.78
C GLU A 52 6.79 4.87 -8.14
N PRO A 53 6.47 5.06 -9.44
CA PRO A 53 5.09 5.15 -9.92
C PRO A 53 4.31 3.87 -9.61
N LEU A 54 3.05 4.03 -9.21
CA LEU A 54 2.16 2.94 -8.83
C LEU A 54 0.95 2.84 -9.76
N ASP A 55 0.54 1.61 -10.06
CA ASP A 55 -0.75 1.37 -10.69
C ASP A 55 -1.88 1.47 -9.66
N VAL A 56 -1.65 0.98 -8.45
CA VAL A 56 -2.60 1.07 -7.34
C VAL A 56 -1.89 1.31 -6.01
N ALA A 57 -2.46 2.20 -5.19
CA ALA A 57 -2.06 2.40 -3.80
C ALA A 57 -3.24 2.12 -2.87
N PHE A 58 -3.05 1.22 -1.92
CA PHE A 58 -3.97 0.95 -0.82
C PHE A 58 -3.56 1.79 0.40
N VAL A 59 -4.52 2.53 0.95
CA VAL A 59 -4.30 3.46 2.05
C VAL A 59 -5.24 3.11 3.20
N GLU A 60 -4.67 2.76 4.35
CA GLU A 60 -5.40 2.55 5.61
C GLU A 60 -5.21 3.74 6.56
N GLY A 61 -6.25 4.05 7.31
CA GLY A 61 -6.18 4.95 8.45
C GLY A 61 -6.58 6.39 8.13
N SER A 62 -6.75 7.16 9.19
CA SER A 62 -7.12 8.57 9.13
C SER A 62 -5.90 9.47 9.05
N ILE A 63 -6.09 10.65 8.44
CA ILE A 63 -5.07 11.70 8.37
C ILE A 63 -5.31 12.65 9.54
N THR A 64 -4.38 12.67 10.49
CA THR A 64 -4.46 13.45 11.72
C THR A 64 -3.37 14.52 11.83
N THR A 65 -2.41 14.56 10.90
CA THR A 65 -1.34 15.56 10.86
C THR A 65 -1.09 16.08 9.45
N GLU A 66 -0.49 17.27 9.34
CA GLU A 66 -0.12 17.86 8.05
C GLU A 66 0.93 17.02 7.31
N GLU A 67 1.87 16.42 8.05
CA GLU A 67 2.88 15.52 7.46
C GLU A 67 2.22 14.31 6.76
N GLN A 68 1.19 13.74 7.37
CA GLN A 68 0.44 12.64 6.78
C GLN A 68 -0.34 13.10 5.54
N LEU A 69 -0.91 14.30 5.57
CA LEU A 69 -1.58 14.89 4.41
C LEU A 69 -0.62 15.06 3.23
N GLU A 70 0.58 15.61 3.47
CA GLU A 70 1.60 15.78 2.46
C GLU A 70 2.09 14.42 1.90
N LYS A 71 2.26 13.42 2.78
CA LYS A 71 2.58 12.06 2.34
C LYS A 71 1.47 11.45 1.48
N LEU A 72 0.20 11.62 1.86
CA LEU A 72 -0.94 11.14 1.08
C LEU A 72 -1.03 11.81 -0.30
N LYS A 73 -0.78 13.12 -0.38
CA LYS A 73 -0.73 13.84 -1.67
C LYS A 73 0.35 13.27 -2.58
N LYS A 74 1.57 13.04 -2.07
CA LYS A 74 2.65 12.39 -2.84
C LYS A 74 2.25 11.00 -3.33
N ILE A 75 1.61 10.19 -2.47
CA ILE A 75 1.08 8.88 -2.87
C ILE A 75 0.05 9.04 -4.00
N ARG A 76 -0.88 9.99 -3.89
CA ARG A 76 -1.90 10.26 -4.91
C ARG A 76 -1.30 10.72 -6.24
N GLU A 77 -0.27 11.55 -6.23
CA GLU A 77 0.40 12.05 -7.44
C GLU A 77 1.08 10.95 -8.24
N LYS A 78 1.75 10.02 -7.55
CA LYS A 78 2.47 8.91 -8.21
C LYS A 78 1.60 7.68 -8.52
N SER A 79 0.35 7.65 -8.06
CA SER A 79 -0.55 6.49 -8.21
C SER A 79 -1.64 6.74 -9.24
N LYS A 80 -1.88 5.78 -10.14
CA LYS A 80 -3.04 5.83 -11.05
C LYS A 80 -4.35 5.69 -10.27
N ILE A 81 -4.41 4.73 -9.37
CA ILE A 81 -5.56 4.46 -8.50
C ILE A 81 -5.14 4.56 -7.03
N VAL A 82 -5.98 5.19 -6.21
CA VAL A 82 -5.86 5.17 -4.75
C VAL A 82 -7.12 4.56 -4.18
N VAL A 83 -6.96 3.54 -3.35
CA VAL A 83 -8.04 2.79 -2.70
C VAL A 83 -7.91 3.02 -1.19
N ALA A 84 -8.91 3.63 -0.58
CA ALA A 84 -9.03 3.63 0.87
C ALA A 84 -9.48 2.24 1.33
N ILE A 85 -8.77 1.65 2.28
CA ILE A 85 -9.10 0.37 2.90
C ILE A 85 -9.32 0.57 4.40
N GLY A 86 -10.44 0.08 4.91
CA GLY A 86 -10.89 0.35 6.28
C GLY A 86 -12.22 1.11 6.32
N THR A 87 -12.65 1.48 7.52
CA THR A 87 -13.87 2.25 7.82
C THR A 87 -13.49 3.63 8.30
#